data_AF-W7CXF4-F1
#
_entry.id   AF-W7CXF4-F1
#
_cell.length_a   1.000
_cell.length_b   1.000
_cell.length_c   1.000
_cell.angle_alpha   90.00
_cell.angle_beta   90.00
_cell.angle_gamma   90.00
#
_symmetry.space_group_name_H-M   'P 1'
#
loop_
_entity.id
_entity.type
_entity.pdbx_description
1 polymer ?
#
loop_
_entity_poly.entity_id
_entity_poly.type
_entity_poly.pdbx_seq_one_letter_code
_entity_poly.pdbx_strand_id
1 'polypeptide(L)'
;MKKIKRSIVLALVIIAAFFQNPVVFAKNITSSIVTDVNFKADTTANGGQIITEIDSSKKFILSYEFSIPKELIVLGGDRASFSVPPEIRYNNIDMTDVPLKTSDGLIFGTASIKNGQVEITFNTNVEQGISMAYFDIWANFNANNITIDEMNVIPFETINGTVEKEILITQSNTGSGSGAWITKNGKYEGKQDPKDTLT
;
A
#
# COMPACT_ATOMS: atom_id res chain seq x y z
N MET A 1 -63.96 -24.75 14.22
CA MET A 1 -63.15 -23.71 13.54
C MET A 1 -61.82 -23.42 14.27
N LYS A 2 -60.95 -24.43 14.49
CA LYS A 2 -59.66 -24.26 15.23
C LYS A 2 -58.40 -24.56 14.42
N LYS A 3 -58.51 -25.03 13.17
CA LYS A 3 -57.35 -25.43 12.34
C LYS A 3 -56.84 -24.35 11.39
N ILE A 4 -57.64 -23.33 11.07
CA ILE A 4 -57.27 -22.26 10.11
C ILE A 4 -56.29 -21.24 10.73
N LYS A 5 -56.30 -21.06 12.05
CA LYS A 5 -55.44 -20.07 12.73
C LYS A 5 -53.96 -20.47 12.84
N ARG A 6 -53.63 -21.77 12.75
CA ARG A 6 -52.22 -22.24 12.84
C ARG A 6 -51.48 -22.18 11.50
N SER A 7 -52.17 -22.40 10.38
CA SER A 7 -51.55 -22.36 9.04
C SER A 7 -51.18 -20.93 8.60
N ILE A 8 -51.92 -19.91 9.04
CA ILE A 8 -51.63 -18.51 8.70
C ILE A 8 -50.39 -18.00 9.46
N VAL A 9 -50.20 -18.40 10.72
CA VAL A 9 -49.00 -18.04 11.50
C VAL A 9 -47.75 -18.68 10.91
N LEU A 10 -47.84 -19.93 10.46
CA LEU A 10 -46.69 -20.62 9.83
C LEU A 10 -46.31 -19.99 8.48
N ALA A 11 -47.29 -19.56 7.67
CA ALA A 11 -47.04 -18.85 6.43
C ALA A 11 -46.40 -17.46 6.66
N LEU A 12 -46.82 -16.73 7.70
CA LEU A 12 -46.24 -15.44 8.09
C LEU A 12 -44.79 -15.57 8.60
N VAL A 13 -44.48 -16.62 9.35
CA VAL A 13 -43.10 -16.89 9.81
C VAL A 13 -42.17 -17.25 8.65
N ILE A 14 -42.67 -17.99 7.65
CA ILE A 14 -41.88 -18.31 6.45
C ILE A 14 -41.62 -17.05 5.61
N ILE A 15 -42.62 -16.16 5.44
CA ILE A 15 -42.44 -14.89 4.71
C ILE A 15 -41.46 -13.97 5.45
N ALA A 16 -41.51 -13.89 6.78
CA ALA A 16 -40.58 -13.09 7.58
C ALA A 16 -39.13 -13.63 7.56
N ALA A 17 -38.94 -14.93 7.38
CA ALA A 17 -37.61 -15.54 7.28
C ALA A 17 -36.90 -15.23 5.94
N PHE A 18 -37.63 -14.89 4.87
CA PHE A 18 -37.03 -14.47 3.60
C PHE A 18 -36.57 -13.00 3.58
N PHE A 19 -36.93 -12.19 4.58
CA PHE A 19 -36.45 -10.80 4.72
C PHE A 19 -35.17 -10.68 5.55
N GLN A 20 -34.58 -11.79 5.99
CA GLN A 20 -33.33 -11.76 6.75
C GLN A 20 -32.14 -11.77 5.80
N ASN A 21 -31.55 -10.59 5.65
CA ASN A 21 -30.33 -10.23 4.94
C ASN A 21 -30.57 -9.83 3.48
N PRO A 22 -30.67 -8.51 3.18
CA PRO A 22 -30.42 -8.07 1.81
C PRO A 22 -29.08 -8.64 1.37
N VAL A 23 -29.07 -9.32 0.22
CA VAL A 23 -27.81 -9.67 -0.46
C VAL A 23 -27.21 -8.34 -0.89
N VAL A 24 -26.33 -7.78 -0.06
CA VAL A 24 -25.50 -6.64 -0.44
C VAL A 24 -24.49 -7.19 -1.42
N PHE A 25 -24.78 -7.02 -2.71
CA PHE A 25 -23.82 -7.33 -3.76
C PHE A 25 -22.67 -6.32 -3.63
N ALA A 26 -21.51 -6.81 -3.19
CA ALA A 26 -20.26 -6.09 -3.28
C ALA A 26 -20.10 -5.55 -4.71
N LYS A 27 -19.98 -4.23 -4.86
CA LYS A 27 -19.73 -3.61 -6.17
C LYS A 27 -18.27 -3.19 -6.29
N ASN A 28 -17.80 -3.14 -7.53
CA ASN A 28 -16.53 -2.52 -7.86
C ASN A 28 -16.76 -1.03 -8.12
N ILE A 29 -16.09 -0.18 -7.37
CA ILE A 29 -16.02 1.26 -7.56
C ILE A 29 -15.07 1.52 -8.72
N THR A 30 -15.61 2.07 -9.81
CA THR A 30 -14.87 2.31 -11.06
C THR A 30 -14.16 3.65 -11.10
N SER A 31 -14.56 4.61 -10.26
CA SER A 31 -13.88 5.89 -10.09
C SER A 31 -12.65 5.72 -9.19
N SER A 32 -11.54 6.37 -9.52
CA SER A 32 -10.42 6.46 -8.59
C SER A 32 -10.87 7.16 -7.30
N ILE A 33 -10.41 6.64 -6.17
CA ILE A 33 -10.61 7.24 -4.84
C ILE A 33 -9.34 7.93 -4.32
N VAL A 34 -8.26 7.88 -5.09
CA VAL A 34 -6.98 8.52 -4.78
C VAL A 34 -7.15 10.02 -4.98
N THR A 35 -6.82 10.82 -3.98
CA THR A 35 -6.89 12.28 -4.05
C THR A 35 -5.54 12.91 -4.39
N ASP A 36 -4.45 12.35 -3.86
CA ASP A 36 -3.08 12.79 -4.13
C ASP A 36 -2.10 11.65 -3.81
N VAL A 37 -0.85 11.80 -4.27
CA VAL A 37 0.24 10.88 -4.02
C VAL A 37 1.50 11.68 -3.67
N ASN A 38 2.15 11.34 -2.57
CA ASN A 38 3.30 12.08 -2.07
C ASN A 38 4.49 11.16 -1.81
N PHE A 39 5.67 11.60 -2.26
CA PHE A 39 6.94 10.96 -1.94
C PHE A 39 7.41 11.52 -0.60
N LYS A 40 7.43 10.69 0.44
CA LYS A 40 8.08 11.04 1.70
C LYS A 40 9.57 10.76 1.53
N ALA A 41 10.28 11.77 1.02
CA ALA A 41 11.72 11.77 0.79
C ALA A 41 12.34 13.11 1.20
N ASP A 42 13.66 13.14 1.32
CA ASP A 42 14.40 14.37 1.57
C ASP A 42 14.16 15.35 0.41
N THR A 43 13.58 16.51 0.68
CA THR A 43 13.34 17.54 -0.33
C THR A 43 14.45 18.57 -0.27
N THR A 44 15.10 18.85 -1.40
CA THR A 44 16.20 19.83 -1.46
C THR A 44 15.75 21.04 -2.28
N ALA A 45 16.02 22.24 -1.78
CA ALA A 45 15.84 23.45 -2.57
C ALA A 45 17.07 23.64 -3.47
N ASN A 46 16.91 23.48 -4.78
CA ASN A 46 17.96 23.74 -5.76
C ASN A 46 17.63 25.03 -6.52
N GLY A 47 18.47 26.06 -6.40
CA GLY A 47 18.29 27.32 -7.14
C GLY A 47 16.98 28.09 -6.87
N GLY A 48 16.29 27.82 -5.77
CA GLY A 48 14.99 28.41 -5.43
C GLY A 48 13.77 27.60 -5.90
N GLN A 49 13.98 26.49 -6.61
CA GLN A 49 12.95 25.50 -6.91
C GLN A 49 12.99 24.38 -5.88
N ILE A 50 11.83 23.99 -5.34
CA ILE A 50 11.70 22.83 -4.46
C ILE A 50 11.65 21.60 -5.37
N ILE A 51 12.71 20.80 -5.38
CA ILE A 51 12.79 19.58 -6.18
C ILE A 51 12.85 18.39 -5.21
N THR A 52 12.06 17.36 -5.48
CA THR A 52 12.20 16.09 -4.78
C THR A 52 13.38 15.36 -5.39
N GLU A 53 14.43 15.12 -4.60
CA GLU A 53 15.64 14.43 -5.04
C GLU A 53 15.77 13.11 -4.29
N ILE A 54 15.94 12.01 -5.03
CA ILE A 54 16.03 10.68 -4.44
C ILE A 54 17.18 9.91 -5.09
N ASP A 55 18.15 9.50 -4.28
CA ASP A 55 19.21 8.58 -4.69
C ASP A 55 18.60 7.25 -5.16
N SER A 56 18.96 6.82 -6.37
CA SER A 56 18.43 5.61 -7.02
C SER A 56 18.54 4.32 -6.20
N SER A 57 19.48 4.25 -5.26
CA SER A 57 19.65 3.10 -4.36
C SER A 57 18.80 3.16 -3.09
N LYS A 58 18.30 4.35 -2.72
CA LYS A 58 17.54 4.55 -1.49
C LYS A 58 16.11 4.04 -1.64
N LYS A 59 15.57 3.57 -0.51
CA LYS A 59 14.13 3.33 -0.37
C LYS A 59 13.43 4.64 -0.02
N PHE A 60 12.22 4.80 -0.50
CA PHE A 60 11.33 5.91 -0.16
C PHE A 60 9.96 5.36 0.24
N ILE A 61 9.15 6.20 0.88
CA ILE A 61 7.74 5.89 1.13
C ILE A 61 6.90 6.67 0.12
N LEU A 62 6.10 5.94 -0.64
CA LEU A 62 5.07 6.47 -1.52
C LEU A 62 3.74 6.45 -0.76
N SER A 63 3.24 7.62 -0.41
CA SER A 63 2.03 7.82 0.39
C SER A 63 0.86 8.15 -0.52
N TYR A 64 -0.07 7.22 -0.68
CA TYR A 64 -1.34 7.48 -1.35
C TYR A 64 -2.34 8.06 -0.36
N GLU A 65 -2.98 9.16 -0.74
CA GLU A 65 -4.08 9.77 0.00
C GLU A 65 -5.41 9.39 -0.65
N PHE A 66 -6.40 9.06 0.17
CA PHE A 66 -7.75 8.72 -0.32
C PHE A 66 -8.82 9.50 0.40
N SER A 67 -9.86 9.80 -0.35
CA SER A 67 -11.13 10.27 0.19
C SER A 67 -12.26 9.57 -0.56
N ILE A 68 -13.29 9.16 0.18
CA ILE A 68 -14.50 8.63 -0.42
C ILE A 68 -15.42 9.84 -0.65
N PRO A 69 -15.75 10.19 -1.91
CA PRO A 69 -16.64 11.30 -2.18
C PRO A 69 -17.98 11.11 -1.45
N LYS A 70 -18.51 12.16 -0.84
CA LYS A 70 -19.77 12.09 -0.07
C LYS A 70 -20.96 11.59 -0.90
N GLU A 71 -20.93 11.84 -2.20
CA GLU A 71 -21.93 11.39 -3.17
C GLU A 71 -21.88 9.86 -3.40
N LEU A 72 -20.71 9.24 -3.15
CA LEU A 72 -20.47 7.82 -3.38
C LEU A 72 -20.82 7.02 -2.13
N ILE A 73 -21.94 6.30 -2.20
CA ILE A 73 -22.32 5.34 -1.16
C ILE A 73 -21.41 4.11 -1.28
N VAL A 74 -20.52 3.92 -0.31
CA VAL A 74 -19.64 2.76 -0.19
C VAL A 74 -20.10 1.92 1.00
N LEU A 75 -20.28 0.63 0.79
CA LEU A 75 -20.74 -0.32 1.81
C LEU A 75 -19.66 -1.36 2.12
N GLY A 76 -19.80 -2.04 3.25
CA GLY A 76 -18.96 -3.19 3.56
C GLY A 76 -19.01 -4.26 2.45
N GLY A 77 -17.83 -4.68 1.98
CA GLY A 77 -17.66 -5.63 0.88
C GLY A 77 -17.35 -4.99 -0.48
N ASP A 78 -17.64 -3.69 -0.65
CA ASP A 78 -17.30 -2.98 -1.88
C ASP A 78 -15.79 -2.96 -2.11
N ARG A 79 -15.40 -2.78 -3.38
CA ARG A 79 -13.99 -2.79 -3.78
C ARG A 79 -13.62 -1.57 -4.59
N ALA A 80 -12.40 -1.08 -4.42
CA ALA A 80 -11.81 -0.04 -5.25
C ALA A 80 -10.43 -0.48 -5.71
N SER A 81 -9.96 0.04 -6.86
CA SER A 81 -8.65 -0.31 -7.38
C SER A 81 -7.98 0.87 -8.04
N PHE A 82 -6.66 1.00 -7.86
CA PHE A 82 -5.82 1.99 -8.54
C PHE A 82 -4.43 1.43 -8.84
N SER A 83 -3.78 1.98 -9.85
CA SER A 83 -2.49 1.49 -10.34
C SER A 83 -1.30 2.14 -9.61
N VAL A 84 -0.24 1.36 -9.45
CA VAL A 84 1.10 1.83 -9.09
C VAL A 84 1.89 1.99 -10.39
N PRO A 85 2.47 3.16 -10.66
CA PRO A 85 3.18 3.41 -11.91
C PRO A 85 4.39 2.47 -12.09
N PRO A 86 4.73 2.12 -13.34
CA PRO A 86 5.75 1.11 -13.61
C PRO A 86 7.18 1.58 -13.28
N GLU A 87 7.38 2.88 -13.04
CA GLU A 87 8.61 3.50 -12.50
C GLU A 87 8.86 3.11 -11.04
N ILE A 88 7.82 2.67 -10.31
CA ILE A 88 7.90 2.32 -8.90
C ILE A 88 8.02 0.81 -8.75
N ARG A 89 9.06 0.37 -8.03
CA ARG A 89 9.28 -1.02 -7.64
C ARG A 89 9.12 -1.17 -6.13
N TYR A 90 8.26 -2.08 -5.71
CA TYR A 90 8.12 -2.47 -4.30
C TYR A 90 8.69 -3.89 -4.14
N ASN A 91 9.60 -4.08 -3.19
CA ASN A 91 10.38 -5.32 -3.08
C ASN A 91 9.60 -6.53 -2.50
N ASN A 92 8.27 -6.46 -2.41
CA ASN A 92 7.41 -7.54 -1.95
C ASN A 92 6.43 -7.89 -3.06
N ILE A 93 6.67 -9.02 -3.74
CA ILE A 93 6.07 -9.40 -5.02
C ILE A 93 4.53 -9.45 -4.98
N ASP A 94 3.91 -9.65 -3.82
CA ASP A 94 2.50 -9.39 -3.57
C ASP A 94 2.35 -8.95 -2.10
N MET A 95 1.54 -7.92 -1.84
CA MET A 95 1.09 -7.57 -0.48
C MET A 95 -0.38 -7.97 -0.35
N THR A 96 -0.75 -8.62 0.74
CA THR A 96 -2.12 -9.10 0.96
C THR A 96 -2.68 -8.62 2.29
N ASP A 97 -3.93 -8.19 2.27
CA ASP A 97 -4.74 -7.86 3.45
C ASP A 97 -4.11 -6.84 4.42
N VAL A 98 -3.44 -5.82 3.88
CA VAL A 98 -2.86 -4.73 4.69
C VAL A 98 -3.99 -3.87 5.26
N PRO A 99 -4.13 -3.73 6.59
CA PRO A 99 -5.24 -3.01 7.18
C PRO A 99 -5.13 -1.51 6.90
N LEU A 100 -6.20 -0.93 6.33
CA LEU A 100 -6.33 0.52 6.15
C LEU A 100 -6.98 1.13 7.37
N LYS A 101 -6.32 2.15 7.94
CA LYS A 101 -6.72 2.81 9.19
C LYS A 101 -6.94 4.29 8.98
N THR A 102 -7.94 4.82 9.66
CA THR A 102 -8.09 6.26 9.91
C THR A 102 -7.06 6.74 10.94
N SER A 103 -6.96 8.05 11.13
CA SER A 103 -6.02 8.67 12.08
C SER A 103 -6.26 8.29 13.55
N ASP A 104 -7.48 7.94 13.93
CA ASP A 104 -7.85 7.43 15.26
C ASP A 104 -7.70 5.90 15.39
N GLY A 105 -7.25 5.22 14.34
CA GLY A 105 -6.90 3.79 14.35
C GLY A 105 -8.03 2.84 13.96
N LEU A 106 -9.20 3.34 13.57
CA LEU A 106 -10.31 2.50 13.07
C LEU A 106 -9.94 1.86 11.73
N ILE A 107 -10.03 0.53 11.67
CA ILE A 107 -9.80 -0.21 10.43
C ILE A 107 -11.08 -0.20 9.59
N PHE A 108 -11.03 0.39 8.39
CA PHE A 108 -12.19 0.53 7.50
C PHE A 108 -12.12 -0.36 6.25
N GLY A 109 -11.00 -1.06 6.05
CA GLY A 109 -10.80 -1.94 4.93
C GLY A 109 -9.43 -2.59 4.94
N THR A 110 -9.15 -3.32 3.87
CA THR A 110 -7.86 -3.95 3.62
C THR A 110 -7.40 -3.63 2.20
N ALA A 111 -6.10 -3.47 2.02
CA ALA A 111 -5.46 -3.26 0.73
C ALA A 111 -4.54 -4.44 0.39
N SER A 112 -4.60 -4.87 -0.86
CA SER A 112 -3.67 -5.82 -1.45
C SER A 112 -3.01 -5.19 -2.66
N ILE A 113 -1.74 -5.53 -2.91
CA ILE A 113 -1.00 -5.08 -4.10
C ILE A 113 -0.58 -6.32 -4.87
N LYS A 114 -0.96 -6.39 -6.15
CA LYS A 114 -0.59 -7.46 -7.07
C LYS A 114 -0.38 -6.92 -8.47
N ASN A 115 0.76 -7.25 -9.08
CA ASN A 115 1.08 -6.86 -10.47
C ASN A 115 0.88 -5.36 -10.79
N GLY A 116 1.25 -4.47 -9.87
CA GLY A 116 1.08 -3.01 -10.05
C GLY A 116 -0.33 -2.52 -9.78
N GLN A 117 -1.26 -3.38 -9.41
CA GLN A 117 -2.62 -3.01 -9.04
C GLN A 117 -2.78 -3.05 -7.53
N VAL A 118 -3.22 -1.94 -6.93
CA VAL A 118 -3.74 -1.95 -5.57
C VAL A 118 -5.24 -2.24 -5.64
N GLU A 119 -5.70 -3.17 -4.83
CA GLU A 119 -7.10 -3.52 -4.62
C GLU A 119 -7.45 -3.29 -3.15
N ILE A 120 -8.49 -2.50 -2.90
CA ILE A 120 -9.03 -2.22 -1.59
C ILE A 120 -10.38 -2.95 -1.45
N THR A 121 -10.56 -3.69 -0.37
CA THR A 121 -11.86 -4.22 0.05
C THR A 121 -12.30 -3.50 1.32
N PHE A 122 -13.44 -2.83 1.28
CA PHE A 122 -14.00 -2.10 2.41
C PHE A 122 -14.71 -3.04 3.39
N ASN A 123 -14.67 -2.72 4.67
CA ASN A 123 -15.51 -3.36 5.68
C ASN A 123 -16.65 -2.41 6.09
N THR A 124 -17.56 -2.85 6.96
CA THR A 124 -18.74 -2.08 7.38
C THR A 124 -18.41 -0.77 8.09
N ASN A 125 -17.19 -0.56 8.60
CA ASN A 125 -16.80 0.70 9.23
C ASN A 125 -16.70 1.86 8.23
N VAL A 126 -16.56 1.57 6.93
CA VAL A 126 -16.57 2.61 5.88
C VAL A 126 -17.87 3.42 5.86
N GLU A 127 -18.98 2.79 6.26
CA GLU A 127 -20.32 3.36 6.27
C GLU A 127 -20.49 4.47 7.33
N GLN A 128 -19.55 4.56 8.28
CA GLN A 128 -19.48 5.64 9.28
C GLN A 128 -18.95 6.96 8.67
N GLY A 129 -18.47 6.92 7.43
CA GLY A 129 -17.89 8.05 6.72
C GLY A 129 -16.39 8.19 6.99
N ILE A 130 -15.59 7.96 5.96
CA ILE A 130 -14.13 8.15 6.01
C ILE A 130 -13.79 9.47 5.32
N SER A 131 -13.28 10.44 6.07
CA SER A 131 -12.90 11.73 5.51
C SER A 131 -11.58 11.68 4.75
N MET A 132 -10.55 11.08 5.36
CA MET A 132 -9.20 10.98 4.84
C MET A 132 -8.50 9.74 5.38
N ALA A 133 -7.79 9.03 4.51
CA ALA A 133 -6.98 7.87 4.86
C ALA A 133 -5.70 7.83 4.04
N TYR A 134 -4.72 7.07 4.52
CA TYR A 134 -3.40 6.93 3.92
C TYR A 134 -3.03 5.47 3.68
N PHE A 135 -2.29 5.21 2.60
CA PHE A 135 -1.66 3.94 2.32
C PHE A 135 -0.21 4.18 1.92
N ASP A 136 0.69 3.79 2.80
CA ASP A 136 2.12 3.98 2.63
C ASP A 136 2.76 2.72 2.04
N ILE A 137 3.43 2.87 0.90
CA ILE A 137 4.17 1.82 0.22
C ILE A 137 5.67 2.12 0.35
N TRP A 138 6.41 1.20 0.97
CA TRP A 138 7.86 1.24 0.95
C TRP A 138 8.38 0.75 -0.40
N ALA A 139 9.02 1.64 -1.15
CA ALA A 139 9.36 1.41 -2.54
C ALA A 139 10.80 1.83 -2.86
N ASN A 140 11.24 1.41 -4.04
CA ASN A 140 12.43 1.82 -4.78
C ASN A 140 11.98 2.21 -6.20
N PHE A 141 12.88 2.73 -7.02
CA PHE A 141 12.62 2.89 -8.44
C PHE A 141 12.87 1.60 -9.22
N ASN A 142 12.12 1.42 -10.31
CA ASN A 142 12.36 0.41 -11.32
C ASN A 142 13.37 0.94 -12.33
N ALA A 143 14.61 0.47 -12.26
CA ALA A 143 15.72 0.95 -13.09
C ALA A 143 15.49 0.85 -14.61
N ASN A 144 14.56 0.02 -15.08
CA ASN A 144 14.24 -0.09 -16.51
C ASN A 144 13.37 1.06 -17.02
N ASN A 145 12.72 1.78 -16.11
CA ASN A 145 11.65 2.73 -16.43
C ASN A 145 11.97 4.15 -15.92
N ILE A 146 13.21 4.39 -15.49
CA ILE A 146 13.67 5.69 -15.02
C ILE A 146 14.98 6.08 -15.72
N THR A 147 15.27 7.38 -15.77
CA THR A 147 16.60 7.90 -16.14
C THR A 147 17.33 8.42 -14.90
N ILE A 148 18.64 8.19 -14.84
CA ILE A 148 19.50 8.59 -13.72
C ILE A 148 20.13 9.95 -14.04
N ASP A 149 20.28 10.79 -13.02
CA ASP A 149 20.79 12.17 -13.07
C ASP A 149 19.95 13.11 -13.94
N GLU A 150 18.68 12.76 -14.13
CA GLU A 150 17.69 13.52 -14.91
C GLU A 150 16.36 13.61 -14.15
N MET A 151 15.55 14.60 -14.55
CA MET A 151 14.18 14.74 -14.05
C MET A 151 13.28 13.67 -14.66
N ASN A 152 12.64 12.90 -13.81
CA ASN A 152 11.63 11.91 -14.19
C ASN A 152 10.25 12.47 -13.88
N VAL A 153 9.31 12.31 -14.81
CA VAL A 153 7.91 12.70 -14.64
C VAL A 153 7.09 11.44 -14.46
N ILE A 154 6.61 11.19 -13.23
CA ILE A 154 5.89 9.96 -12.89
C ILE A 154 4.38 10.26 -12.82
N PRO A 155 3.54 9.60 -13.66
CA PRO A 155 2.10 9.85 -13.68
C PRO A 155 1.36 9.00 -12.65
N PHE A 156 0.43 9.60 -11.90
CA PHE A 156 -0.44 8.92 -10.95
C PHE A 156 -1.91 9.15 -11.27
N GLU A 157 -2.72 8.09 -11.28
CA GLU A 157 -4.17 8.19 -11.48
C GLU A 157 -4.87 8.65 -10.18
N THR A 158 -5.56 9.78 -10.25
CA THR A 158 -6.35 10.33 -9.14
C THR A 158 -7.80 10.53 -9.56
N ILE A 159 -8.66 10.84 -8.58
CA ILE A 159 -10.06 11.21 -8.81
C ILE A 159 -10.21 12.45 -9.70
N ASN A 160 -9.19 13.32 -9.73
CA ASN A 160 -9.17 14.54 -10.54
C ASN A 160 -8.46 14.35 -11.89
N GLY A 161 -8.13 13.10 -12.26
CA GLY A 161 -7.34 12.77 -13.44
C GLY A 161 -5.89 12.42 -13.11
N THR A 162 -5.01 12.47 -14.10
CA THR A 162 -3.59 12.15 -13.90
C THR A 162 -2.87 13.32 -13.25
N VAL A 163 -2.15 13.04 -12.16
CA VAL A 163 -1.22 13.97 -11.52
C VAL A 163 0.21 13.53 -11.83
N GLU A 164 1.02 14.44 -12.34
CA GLU A 164 2.43 14.20 -12.63
C GLU A 164 3.30 14.67 -11.45
N LYS A 165 4.22 13.81 -11.00
CA LYS A 165 5.20 14.15 -9.96
C LYS A 165 6.59 14.17 -10.59
N GLU A 166 7.24 15.32 -10.53
CA GLU A 166 8.59 15.53 -11.03
C GLU A 166 9.62 15.17 -9.93
N ILE A 167 10.56 14.27 -10.25
CA ILE A 167 11.56 13.78 -9.30
C ILE A 167 12.93 13.73 -9.98
N LEU A 168 13.92 14.32 -9.34
CA LEU A 168 15.32 14.12 -9.73
C LEU A 168 15.81 12.81 -9.11
N ILE A 169 16.15 11.84 -9.95
CA ILE A 169 16.68 10.56 -9.48
C ILE A 169 18.18 10.56 -9.67
N THR A 170 18.96 10.61 -8.59
CA THR A 170 20.41 10.75 -8.68
C THR A 170 21.12 9.40 -8.66
N GLN A 171 22.29 9.36 -9.28
CA GLN A 171 23.19 8.23 -9.18
C GLN A 171 23.53 7.97 -7.71
N SER A 172 23.57 6.69 -7.34
CA SER A 172 23.99 6.34 -5.99
C SER A 172 25.44 6.73 -5.74
N ASN A 173 25.63 7.59 -4.73
CA ASN A 173 26.96 8.00 -4.26
C ASN A 173 27.62 6.96 -3.35
N THR A 174 27.06 5.74 -3.23
CA THR A 174 27.80 4.64 -2.59
C THR A 174 28.99 4.32 -3.48
N GLY A 175 30.15 4.87 -3.10
CA GLY A 175 31.35 4.84 -3.91
C GLY A 175 31.61 3.46 -4.49
N SER A 176 32.03 3.47 -5.76
CA SER A 176 32.76 2.39 -6.43
C SER A 176 34.12 2.13 -5.74
N GLY A 177 34.12 1.97 -4.42
CA GLY A 177 35.22 1.35 -3.72
C GLY A 177 35.23 -0.11 -4.14
N SER A 178 36.13 -0.46 -5.06
CA SER A 178 36.56 -1.84 -5.29
C SER A 178 37.29 -2.33 -4.03
N GLY A 179 36.54 -2.53 -2.94
CA GLY A 179 37.00 -3.14 -1.71
C GLY A 179 36.54 -4.59 -1.73
N ALA A 180 37.46 -5.51 -1.99
CA ALA A 180 37.19 -6.93 -1.80
C ALA A 180 36.83 -7.17 -0.32
N TRP A 181 35.66 -7.76 -0.05
CA TRP A 181 35.33 -8.26 1.27
C TRP A 181 36.13 -9.54 1.52
N ILE A 182 37.29 -9.42 2.17
CA ILE A 182 38.05 -10.60 2.64
C ILE A 182 37.56 -10.95 4.04
N THR A 183 36.87 -12.08 4.17
CA THR A 183 36.53 -12.67 5.48
C THR A 183 37.46 -13.87 5.73
N LYS A 184 38.25 -13.82 6.81
CA LYS A 184 39.09 -14.95 7.24
C LYS A 184 38.52 -15.53 8.53
N ASN A 185 37.94 -16.72 8.44
CA ASN A 185 37.54 -17.52 9.60
C ASN A 185 38.50 -18.69 9.76
N GLY A 186 38.98 -18.90 10.99
CA GLY A 186 39.79 -20.06 11.36
C GLY A 186 39.23 -20.67 12.65
N LYS A 187 38.90 -21.96 12.60
CA LYS A 187 38.53 -22.75 13.79
C LYS A 187 39.73 -23.58 14.19
N TYR A 188 40.20 -23.41 15.43
CA TYR A 188 41.21 -24.27 16.00
C TYR A 188 40.55 -25.59 16.44
N GLU A 189 40.94 -26.70 15.81
CA GLU A 189 40.46 -28.05 16.17
C GLU A 189 41.51 -28.88 16.93
N GLY A 190 42.55 -28.23 17.47
CA GLY A 190 43.58 -28.91 18.24
C GLY A 190 43.10 -29.30 19.65
N LYS A 191 43.50 -30.48 20.12
CA LYS A 191 43.43 -30.93 21.53
C LYS A 191 44.73 -30.62 22.27
N GLN A 192 45.27 -29.41 22.11
CA GLN A 192 46.57 -29.08 22.69
C GLN A 192 46.35 -28.29 23.98
N ASP A 193 46.70 -28.88 25.12
CA ASP A 193 46.70 -28.16 26.38
C ASP A 193 47.69 -26.98 26.29
N PRO A 194 47.29 -25.78 26.76
CA PRO A 194 48.18 -24.64 26.78
C PRO A 194 49.42 -24.99 27.62
N LYS A 195 50.62 -24.79 27.06
CA LYS A 195 51.84 -24.88 27.85
C LYS A 195 51.82 -23.72 28.86
N ASP A 196 51.65 -24.04 30.14
CA ASP A 196 51.94 -23.12 31.23
C ASP A 196 53.39 -22.66 31.11
N THR A 197 53.59 -21.38 30.79
CA THR A 197 54.90 -20.74 30.90
C THR A 197 55.18 -20.45 32.37
N LEU A 198 55.94 -21.33 33.01
CA LEU A 198 56.68 -21.06 34.25
C LEU A 198 58.10 -21.58 34.12
N THR A 199 59.02 -20.68 33.76
CA THR A 199 60.33 -20.39 34.39
C THR A 199 61.10 -19.41 33.51
#